data_AF-A0A7X7XR55-F1
#
_entry.id   AF-A0A7X7XR55-F1
#
_cell.length_a   1.000
_cell.length_b   1.000
_cell.length_c   1.000
_cell.angle_alpha   90.00
_cell.angle_beta   90.00
_cell.angle_gamma   90.00
#
_symmetry.space_group_name_H-M   'P 1'
#
loop_
_entity.id
_entity.type
_entity.pdbx_description
1 polymer ?
#
loop_
_entity_poly.entity_id
_entity_poly.type
_entity_poly.pdbx_seq_one_letter_code
_entity_poly.pdbx_strand_id
1 'polypeptide(L)'
;MSKMLMIHFGELYTKGKNRRDFIRQLTNNIKEVVANFKVQIETRHDHIYIKNIKEKDVAEITKRLQNVSGIHAISEVIEFPLDLEKVKQFALELILELKPKTFKVITKRKDKLFPLTSDEINRSVA
;
A
#
# COMPACT_ATOMS: atom_id res chain seq x y z
N MET A 1 -9.64 -2.47 11.07
CA MET A 1 -8.35 -2.37 10.36
C MET A 1 -8.35 -3.49 9.33
N SER A 2 -8.02 -3.20 8.07
CA SER A 2 -7.85 -4.25 7.05
C SER A 2 -6.46 -4.17 6.47
N LYS A 3 -5.74 -5.30 6.49
CA LYS A 3 -4.42 -5.46 5.87
C LYS A 3 -4.57 -5.63 4.36
N MET A 4 -3.66 -5.01 3.62
CA MET A 4 -3.69 -4.94 2.17
C MET A 4 -2.26 -4.83 1.64
N LEU A 5 -2.06 -5.18 0.38
CA LEU A 5 -0.83 -4.85 -0.34
C LEU A 5 -1.11 -3.68 -1.27
N MET A 6 -0.26 -2.66 -1.20
CA MET A 6 -0.22 -1.53 -2.12
C MET A 6 0.91 -1.75 -3.11
N ILE A 7 0.55 -1.86 -4.39
CA ILE A 7 1.48 -2.05 -5.49
C ILE A 7 1.75 -0.69 -6.12
N HIS A 8 3.00 -0.25 -6.00
CA HIS A 8 3.50 0.97 -6.62
C HIS A 8 4.06 0.63 -8.00
N PHE A 9 3.66 1.39 -9.01
CA PHE A 9 4.18 1.33 -10.37
C PHE A 9 4.50 2.76 -10.82
N GLY A 10 5.78 3.03 -11.07
CA GLY A 10 6.32 4.37 -11.26
C GLY A 10 6.67 4.71 -12.71
N GLU A 11 6.50 6.00 -13.04
CA GLU A 11 7.17 6.80 -14.09
C GLU A 11 7.08 6.43 -15.59
N LEU A 12 6.14 5.62 -16.06
CA LEU A 12 5.96 5.39 -17.51
C LEU A 12 5.27 6.56 -18.26
N TYR A 13 5.50 7.80 -17.82
CA TYR A 13 4.86 9.01 -18.33
C TYR A 13 5.62 9.71 -19.45
N THR A 14 6.78 9.18 -19.88
CA THR A 14 7.61 9.86 -20.89
C THR A 14 7.03 9.80 -22.31
N LYS A 15 5.98 9.00 -22.57
CA LYS A 15 5.26 8.97 -23.86
C LYS A 15 3.75 8.76 -23.63
N GLY A 16 3.03 9.87 -23.48
CA GLY A 16 1.66 9.99 -22.92
C GLY A 16 0.47 9.29 -23.61
N LYS A 17 0.66 8.17 -24.33
CA LYS A 17 -0.46 7.41 -24.94
C LYS A 17 -0.64 5.98 -24.40
N ASN A 18 0.36 5.39 -23.74
CA ASN A 18 0.31 3.96 -23.37
C ASN A 18 -0.07 3.69 -21.90
N ARG A 19 -0.43 4.71 -21.13
CA ARG A 19 -0.69 4.56 -19.68
C ARG A 19 -1.82 3.57 -19.39
N ARG A 20 -2.95 3.70 -20.09
CA ARG A 20 -4.12 2.84 -19.89
C ARG A 20 -3.77 1.38 -20.20
N ASP A 21 -3.02 1.15 -21.27
CA ASP A 21 -2.59 -0.19 -21.68
C ASP A 21 -1.57 -0.80 -20.71
N PHE A 22 -0.62 0.01 -20.23
CA PHE A 22 0.33 -0.43 -19.20
C PHE A 22 -0.40 -0.85 -17.92
N ILE A 23 -1.28 0.00 -17.38
CA ILE A 23 -2.02 -0.32 -16.15
C ILE A 23 -2.88 -1.57 -16.38
N ARG A 24 -3.57 -1.67 -17.53
CA ARG A 24 -4.37 -2.86 -17.87
C ARG A 24 -3.52 -4.12 -17.91
N GLN A 25 -2.36 -4.09 -18.58
CA GLN A 25 -1.48 -5.25 -18.68
C GLN A 25 -0.91 -5.64 -17.31
N LEU A 26 -0.46 -4.67 -16.52
CA LEU A 26 0.04 -4.90 -15.18
C LEU A 26 -1.04 -5.52 -14.28
N THR A 27 -2.26 -4.99 -14.31
CA THR A 27 -3.40 -5.57 -13.57
C THR A 27 -3.69 -7.00 -13.99
N ASN A 28 -3.59 -7.33 -15.29
CA ASN A 28 -3.79 -8.70 -15.77
C ASN A 28 -2.69 -9.65 -15.28
N ASN A 29 -1.42 -9.25 -15.36
CA ASN A 29 -0.31 -10.04 -14.85
C ASN A 29 -0.46 -10.30 -13.34
N ILE A 30 -0.86 -9.28 -12.58
CA ILE A 30 -1.13 -9.40 -11.13
C ILE A 30 -2.27 -10.38 -10.88
N LYS A 31 -3.38 -10.29 -11.65
CA LYS A 31 -4.52 -11.21 -11.54
C LYS A 31 -4.12 -12.67 -11.72
N GLU A 32 -3.27 -12.97 -12.70
CA GLU A 32 -2.77 -14.32 -12.93
C GLU A 32 -1.94 -14.82 -11.76
N VAL A 33 -1.03 -13.99 -11.25
CA VAL A 33 -0.18 -14.34 -10.10
C VAL A 33 -1.01 -14.66 -8.85
N VAL A 34 -2.08 -13.90 -8.62
CA VAL A 34 -2.92 -14.06 -7.42
C VAL A 34 -4.16 -14.93 -7.65
N ALA A 35 -4.31 -15.58 -8.81
CA ALA A 35 -5.52 -16.31 -9.20
C ALA A 35 -5.91 -17.43 -8.21
N ASN A 36 -4.93 -18.05 -7.55
CA ASN A 36 -5.14 -19.12 -6.58
C ASN A 36 -5.53 -18.60 -5.18
N PHE A 37 -5.61 -17.29 -5.00
CA PHE A 37 -5.92 -16.66 -3.72
C PHE A 37 -7.27 -15.94 -3.80
N LYS A 38 -8.06 -16.03 -2.73
CA LYS A 38 -9.33 -15.29 -2.63
C LYS A 38 -9.03 -13.84 -2.24
N VAL A 39 -8.65 -13.02 -3.20
CA VAL A 39 -8.30 -11.60 -3.02
C VAL A 39 -9.15 -10.69 -3.90
N GLN A 40 -9.24 -9.42 -3.52
CA GLN A 40 -9.88 -8.39 -4.33
C GLN A 40 -8.82 -7.41 -4.85
N ILE A 41 -8.84 -7.14 -6.14
CA ILE A 41 -7.93 -6.17 -6.76
C ILE A 41 -8.67 -4.87 -7.03
N GLU A 42 -8.12 -3.76 -6.57
CA GLU A 42 -8.66 -2.41 -6.79
C GLU A 42 -7.59 -1.54 -7.44
N THR A 43 -7.85 -1.10 -8.68
CA THR A 43 -6.91 -0.25 -9.41
C THR A 43 -7.23 1.22 -9.16
N ARG A 44 -6.22 2.00 -8.74
CA ARG A 44 -6.29 3.46 -8.59
C ARG A 44 -5.37 4.12 -9.62
N HIS A 45 -5.30 5.45 -9.59
CA HIS A 45 -4.58 6.23 -10.60
C HIS A 45 -3.07 5.92 -10.61
N ASP A 46 -2.49 5.75 -9.45
CA ASP A 46 -1.05 5.72 -9.20
C ASP A 46 -0.59 4.43 -8.48
N HIS A 47 -1.52 3.56 -8.11
CA HIS A 47 -1.25 2.31 -7.40
C HIS A 47 -2.39 1.31 -7.60
N ILE A 48 -2.14 0.04 -7.27
CA ILE A 48 -3.12 -1.04 -7.23
C ILE A 48 -3.13 -1.59 -5.81
N TYR A 49 -4.33 -1.78 -5.24
CA TYR A 49 -4.50 -2.47 -3.97
C TYR A 49 -4.89 -3.92 -4.20
N ILE A 50 -4.32 -4.80 -3.39
CA ILE A 50 -4.77 -6.19 -3.22
C ILE A 50 -5.34 -6.29 -1.79
N LYS A 51 -6.65 -6.52 -1.71
CA LYS A 51 -7.46 -6.52 -0.48
C LYS A 51 -7.93 -7.94 -0.14
N ASN A 52 -8.46 -8.10 1.08
CA ASN A 52 -9.03 -9.37 1.59
C ASN A 52 -8.02 -10.53 1.58
N ILE A 53 -6.75 -10.22 1.81
CA ILE A 53 -5.68 -11.22 1.86
C ILE A 53 -5.74 -11.91 3.22
N LYS A 54 -5.65 -13.25 3.24
CA LYS A 54 -5.47 -14.00 4.49
C LYS A 54 -4.03 -13.83 4.96
N GLU A 55 -3.82 -13.65 6.26
CA GLU A 55 -2.49 -13.44 6.86
C GLU A 55 -1.44 -14.47 6.38
N LYS A 56 -1.80 -15.75 6.38
CA LYS A 56 -0.94 -16.85 5.95
C LYS A 56 -0.51 -16.79 4.47
N ASP A 57 -1.25 -16.09 3.63
CA ASP A 57 -1.02 -16.00 2.19
C ASP A 57 -0.18 -14.77 1.82
N VAL A 58 -0.01 -13.79 2.72
CA VAL A 58 0.67 -12.51 2.46
C VAL A 58 2.10 -12.74 1.95
N ALA A 59 2.89 -13.55 2.66
CA ALA A 59 4.29 -13.79 2.31
C ALA A 59 4.45 -14.43 0.92
N GLU A 60 3.61 -15.42 0.60
CA GLU A 60 3.65 -16.12 -0.70
C GLU A 60 3.18 -15.20 -1.84
N ILE A 61 2.09 -14.44 -1.62
CA ILE A 61 1.61 -13.47 -2.61
C ILE A 61 2.69 -12.42 -2.89
N THR A 62 3.28 -11.82 -1.85
CA THR A 62 4.36 -10.83 -1.99
C THR A 62 5.54 -11.40 -2.76
N LYS A 63 5.98 -12.63 -2.43
CA LYS A 63 7.08 -13.32 -3.14
C LYS A 63 6.80 -13.51 -4.62
N ARG A 64 5.57 -13.89 -5.00
CA ARG A 64 5.21 -14.05 -6.42
C ARG A 64 5.14 -12.72 -7.15
N LEU A 65 4.57 -11.70 -6.51
CA LEU A 65 4.44 -10.36 -7.08
C LEU A 65 5.81 -9.70 -7.34
N GLN A 66 6.85 -10.01 -6.56
CA GLN A 66 8.21 -9.53 -6.82
C GLN A 66 8.75 -9.92 -8.20
N ASN A 67 8.21 -10.97 -8.83
CA ASN A 67 8.61 -11.41 -10.18
C ASN A 67 7.78 -10.77 -11.30
N VAL A 68 6.80 -9.91 -10.98
CA VAL A 68 5.96 -9.25 -11.98
C VAL A 68 6.64 -7.98 -12.48
N SER A 69 7.05 -8.00 -13.75
CA SER A 69 7.61 -6.81 -14.41
C SER A 69 6.61 -5.65 -14.43
N GLY A 70 7.10 -4.44 -14.17
CA GLY A 70 6.31 -3.22 -14.07
C GLY A 70 5.92 -2.83 -12.63
N ILE A 71 6.08 -3.72 -11.65
CA ILE A 71 6.00 -3.36 -10.23
C ILE A 71 7.30 -2.68 -9.81
N HIS A 72 7.17 -1.48 -9.23
CA HIS A 72 8.30 -0.73 -8.68
C HIS A 72 8.53 -1.05 -7.21
N ALA A 73 7.46 -1.10 -6.42
CA ALA A 73 7.53 -1.45 -5.00
C ALA A 73 6.22 -2.09 -4.53
N ILE A 74 6.31 -2.88 -3.47
CA ILE A 74 5.18 -3.49 -2.78
C ILE A 74 5.24 -3.02 -1.33
N SER A 75 4.14 -2.47 -0.83
CA SER A 75 4.03 -2.03 0.56
C SER A 75 2.88 -2.73 1.25
N GLU A 76 3.16 -3.31 2.41
CA GLU A 76 2.11 -3.73 3.34
C GLU A 76 1.48 -2.48 3.95
N VAL A 77 0.17 -2.36 3.81
CA VAL A 77 -0.58 -1.20 4.28
C VAL A 77 -1.78 -1.65 5.09
N ILE A 78 -2.20 -0.78 6.01
CA ILE A 78 -3.39 -0.99 6.82
C ILE A 78 -4.34 0.20 6.62
N GLU A 79 -5.59 -0.13 6.35
CA GLU A 79 -6.67 0.86 6.28
C GLU A 79 -7.28 1.08 7.66
N PHE A 80 -7.34 2.36 8.04
CA PHE A 80 -7.93 2.84 9.29
C PHE A 80 -9.16 3.70 9.00
N PRO A 81 -10.15 3.70 9.92
CA PRO A 81 -11.08 4.82 10.01
C PRO A 81 -10.32 6.15 10.13
N LEU A 82 -10.97 7.25 9.77
CA LEU A 82 -10.39 8.60 9.90
C LEU A 82 -10.31 9.03 11.38
N ASP A 83 -9.43 8.38 12.13
CA ASP A 83 -9.29 8.47 13.59
C ASP A 83 -7.80 8.34 13.93
N LEU A 84 -7.22 9.45 14.40
CA LEU A 84 -5.79 9.52 14.69
C LEU A 84 -5.38 8.65 15.88
N GLU A 85 -6.25 8.45 16.86
CA GLU A 85 -5.94 7.62 18.03
C GLU A 85 -5.73 6.16 17.63
N LYS A 86 -6.52 5.66 16.68
CA LYS A 86 -6.32 4.31 16.12
C LYS A 86 -5.00 4.17 15.37
N VAL A 87 -4.56 5.23 14.69
CA VAL A 87 -3.26 5.24 13.99
C VAL A 87 -2.13 5.20 15.01
N LYS A 88 -2.21 5.97 16.10
CA LYS A 88 -1.20 5.98 17.18
C LYS A 88 -1.10 4.62 17.86
N GLN A 89 -2.23 4.03 18.23
CA GLN A 89 -2.28 2.71 18.87
C GLN A 89 -1.59 1.65 18.01
N PHE A 90 -1.94 1.59 16.72
CA PHE A 90 -1.31 0.65 15.81
C PHE A 90 0.18 0.93 15.59
N ALA A 91 0.59 2.19 15.44
CA ALA A 91 1.99 2.55 15.27
C ALA A 91 2.83 2.11 16.48
N LEU A 92 2.30 2.29 17.70
CA LEU A 92 2.93 1.83 18.94
C LEU A 92 3.08 0.31 18.96
N GLU A 93 2.01 -0.43 18.67
CA GLU A 93 2.03 -1.90 18.59
C GLU A 93 3.10 -2.38 17.59
N LEU A 94 3.13 -1.79 16.40
CA LEU A 94 4.07 -2.14 15.33
C LEU A 94 5.53 -1.89 15.74
N ILE A 95 5.83 -0.76 16.38
CA ILE A 95 7.20 -0.44 16.81
C ILE A 95 7.65 -1.34 17.96
N LEU A 96 6.76 -1.69 18.89
CA LEU A 96 7.04 -2.63 19.98
C LEU A 96 7.29 -4.05 19.46
N GLU A 97 6.61 -4.45 18.39
CA GLU A 97 6.82 -5.73 17.71
C GLU A 97 8.14 -5.76 16.93
N LEU A 98 8.39 -4.78 16.07
CA LEU A 98 9.57 -4.75 15.19
C LEU A 98 10.87 -4.39 15.91
N LYS A 99 10.78 -3.66 17.03
CA LYS A 99 11.93 -3.19 17.84
C LYS A 99 13.06 -2.53 17.01
N PRO A 100 12.76 -1.56 16.14
CA PRO A 100 13.79 -0.90 15.33
C PRO A 100 14.70 -0.03 16.21
N LYS A 101 15.95 0.17 15.79
CA LYS A 101 16.88 1.11 16.46
C LYS A 101 16.44 2.56 16.30
N THR A 102 15.96 2.92 15.11
CA THR A 102 15.45 4.25 14.77
C THR A 102 14.31 4.10 13.77
N PHE A 103 13.40 5.07 13.74
CA PHE A 103 12.31 5.13 12.77
C PHE A 103 11.97 6.58 12.43
N LYS A 104 11.14 6.77 11.40
CA LYS A 104 10.63 8.08 10.99
C LYS A 104 9.18 7.95 10.56
N VAL A 105 8.33 8.89 10.99
CA VAL A 105 6.95 9.02 10.51
C VAL A 105 6.90 10.03 9.36
N ILE A 106 6.22 9.68 8.27
CA ILE A 106 5.98 10.57 7.12
C ILE A 106 4.52 10.53 6.72
N THR A 107 3.82 11.65 6.88
CA THR A 107 2.40 11.79 6.55
C THR A 107 2.19 12.50 5.22
N LYS A 108 1.51 11.83 4.29
CA LYS A 108 1.01 12.42 3.04
C LYS A 108 -0.51 12.57 3.09
N ARG A 109 -1.01 13.80 3.16
CA ARG A 109 -2.45 14.09 3.15
C ARG A 109 -2.97 14.24 1.71
N LYS A 110 -3.81 13.29 1.28
CA LYS A 110 -4.60 13.42 0.05
C LYS A 110 -5.77 14.36 0.25
N ASP A 111 -6.49 14.19 1.35
CA ASP A 111 -7.52 15.13 1.79
C ASP A 111 -6.87 16.30 2.55
N LYS A 112 -6.98 17.51 1.99
CA LYS A 112 -6.45 18.73 2.61
C LYS A 112 -7.41 19.36 3.61
N LEU A 113 -8.67 18.92 3.64
CA LEU A 113 -9.68 19.39 4.60
C LEU A 113 -9.53 18.74 5.97
N PHE A 114 -8.71 17.69 6.09
CA PHE A 114 -8.40 17.10 7.39
C PHE A 114 -7.80 18.16 8.33
N PRO A 115 -8.31 18.29 9.58
CA PRO A 115 -7.99 19.43 10.45
C PRO A 115 -6.50 19.61 10.75
N LEU A 116 -5.75 18.51 10.84
CA LEU A 116 -4.33 18.54 11.15
C LEU A 116 -3.48 18.59 9.88
N THR A 117 -2.38 19.33 9.95
CA THR A 117 -1.32 19.36 8.96
C THR A 117 -0.47 18.08 9.01
N SER A 118 0.31 17.83 7.96
CA SER A 118 1.20 16.65 7.91
C SER A 118 2.23 16.65 9.04
N ASP A 119 2.75 17.81 9.44
CA ASP A 119 3.75 17.91 10.50
C ASP A 119 3.13 17.63 11.88
N GLU A 120 1.93 18.14 12.14
CA GLU A 120 1.18 17.86 13.37
C GLU A 120 0.88 16.37 13.50
N ILE A 121 0.45 15.71 12.41
CA ILE A 121 0.21 14.26 12.41
C ILE A 121 1.51 13.50 12.67
N ASN A 122 2.62 13.87 12.02
CA ASN A 122 3.91 13.22 12.24
C ASN A 122 4.35 13.30 13.71
N ARG A 123 4.28 14.49 14.32
CA ARG A 123 4.65 14.70 15.74
C ARG A 123 3.73 13.98 16.70
N SER A 124 2.46 13.81 16.35
CA SER A 124 1.48 13.15 17.21
C SER A 124 1.62 11.63 17.19
N VAL A 125 2.09 11.06 16.08
CA VAL A 125 2.25 9.60 15.90
C VAL A 125 3.65 9.08 16.26
N ALA A 126 4.68 9.91 16.10
CA ALA A 126 6.07 9.57 16.44
C ALA A 126 6.29 9.48 17.96
#